data_AF-A0A379UPP8-F1
#
_entry.id   AF-A0A379UPP8-F1
#
_cell.length_a   1.000
_cell.length_b   1.000
_cell.length_c   1.000
_cell.angle_alpha   90.00
_cell.angle_beta   90.00
_cell.angle_gamma   90.00
#
_symmetry.space_group_name_H-M   'P 1'
#
loop_
_entity.id
_entity.type
_entity.pdbx_description
1 polymer ?
#
loop_
_entity_poly.entity_id
_entity_poly.type
_entity_poly.pdbx_seq_one_letter_code
_entity_poly.pdbx_strand_id
1 'polypeptide(L)' 'MALQGTDLKEKFYDYLVKHHNEDSQIIIIENPHPPQSMNKQITMAVFTGNPRVGRFGLL' A
#
# COMPACT_ATOMS: atom_id res chain seq x y z
N MET A 1 -13.01 0.02 14.99
CA MET A 1 -12.57 0.28 16.38
C MET A 1 -11.53 -0.72 16.87
N ALA A 2 -11.71 -2.04 16.72
CA ALA A 2 -10.83 -3.04 17.37
C ALA A 2 -9.36 -3.09 16.92
N LEU A 3 -9.01 -2.51 15.77
CA LEU A 3 -7.65 -2.60 15.18
C LEU A 3 -7.06 -1.23 14.85
N GLN A 4 -7.73 -0.15 15.26
CA GLN A 4 -7.28 1.21 14.98
C GLN A 4 -6.19 1.61 15.99
N GLY A 5 -5.04 2.08 15.52
CA GLY A 5 -3.90 2.42 16.37
C GLY A 5 -2.99 1.24 16.73
N THR A 6 -3.22 0.06 16.15
CA THR A 6 -2.27 -1.06 16.23
C THR A 6 -1.28 -1.02 15.06
N ASP A 7 -0.19 -1.77 15.19
CA ASP A 7 0.83 -1.97 14.15
C ASP A 7 0.42 -3.03 13.10
N LEU A 8 -0.89 -3.31 12.98
CA LEU A 8 -1.37 -4.37 12.11
C LEU A 8 -1.10 -4.06 10.63
N LYS A 9 -1.20 -2.78 10.22
CA LYS A 9 -0.95 -2.40 8.83
C LYS A 9 0.52 -2.64 8.47
N GLU A 10 1.43 -2.27 9.36
CA GLU A 10 2.87 -2.52 9.23
C GLU A 10 3.16 -4.02 9.09
N LYS A 11 2.67 -4.82 10.05
CA LYS A 11 2.86 -6.28 10.04
C LYS A 11 2.30 -6.96 8.80
N PHE A 12 1.18 -6.47 8.29
CA PHE A 12 0.58 -6.99 7.06
C PHE A 12 1.52 -6.78 5.86
N TYR A 13 2.05 -5.58 5.66
CA TYR A 13 2.98 -5.30 4.57
C TYR A 13 4.31 -6.04 4.76
N ASP A 14 4.84 -6.11 5.98
CA ASP A 14 6.06 -6.86 6.29
C ASP A 14 5.93 -8.34 5.91
N TYR A 15 4.78 -8.95 6.21
CA TYR A 15 4.52 -10.35 5.85
C TYR A 15 4.57 -10.56 4.33
N LEU A 16 3.90 -9.68 3.56
CA LEU A 16 3.86 -9.82 2.10
C LEU A 16 5.24 -9.66 1.47
N VAL A 17 5.99 -8.63 1.88
CA VAL A 17 7.34 -8.40 1.35
C VAL A 17 8.29 -9.55 1.74
N LYS A 18 8.14 -10.10 2.94
CA LYS A 18 9.02 -11.18 3.41
C LYS A 18 8.73 -12.53 2.77
N HIS A 19 7.47 -12.82 2.45
CA HIS A 19 7.04 -14.18 2.07
C HIS A 19 6.58 -14.32 0.62
N HIS A 20 6.36 -13.22 -0.09
CA HIS A 20 5.78 -13.24 -1.44
C HIS A 20 6.50 -12.30 -2.43
N ASN A 21 7.79 -12.05 -2.23
CA ASN A 21 8.57 -11.12 -3.08
C ASN A 21 9.17 -11.74 -4.36
N GLU A 22 9.42 -13.05 -4.40
CA GLU A 22 10.17 -13.68 -5.51
C GLU A 22 9.25 -14.30 -6.57
N ASP A 23 8.21 -15.04 -6.17
CA ASP A 23 7.38 -15.84 -7.08
C ASP A 23 5.91 -15.38 -7.15
N SER A 24 5.63 -14.14 -6.74
CA SER A 24 4.26 -13.63 -6.65
C SER A 24 4.17 -12.16 -7.03
N GLN A 25 3.14 -11.82 -7.82
CA GLN A 25 2.74 -10.44 -8.03
C GLN A 25 1.50 -10.15 -7.19
N ILE A 26 1.64 -9.22 -6.25
CA ILE A 26 0.54 -8.78 -5.39
C ILE A 26 0.16 -7.36 -5.76
N ILE A 27 -1.13 -7.12 -5.99
CA ILE A 27 -1.70 -5.80 -6.25
C ILE A 27 -2.68 -5.49 -5.12
N ILE A 28 -2.44 -4.41 -4.41
CA ILE A 28 -3.30 -3.91 -3.32
C ILE A 28 -3.94 -2.61 -3.79
N ILE A 29 -5.27 -2.55 -3.78
CA ILE A 29 -6.03 -1.33 -4.05
C ILE A 29 -6.66 -0.90 -2.74
N GLU A 30 -6.19 0.21 -2.19
CA GLU A 30 -6.70 0.78 -0.96
C GLU A 30 -6.79 2.31 -1.07
N ASN A 31 -7.76 2.89 -0.34
CA ASN A 31 -7.90 4.34 -0.22
C ASN A 31 -6.80 5.00 0.64
N PRO A 32 -6.45 4.46 1.84
CA PRO A 32 -5.37 5.02 2.64
C PRO A 32 -3.99 4.60 2.10
N HIS A 33 -3.01 5.50 2.16
CA HIS A 33 -1.63 5.16 1.81
C HIS A 33 -1.05 4.05 2.70
N PRO A 34 -0.14 3.20 2.17
CA PRO A 34 0.62 2.24 2.95
C PRO A 34 1.49 2.92 4.01
N PRO A 35 1.97 2.16 5.03
CA PRO A 35 2.89 2.70 6.04
C PRO A 35 4.16 3.26 5.39
N GLN A 36 4.67 4.39 5.91
CA GLN A 36 5.85 5.06 5.34
C GLN A 36 7.11 4.19 5.31
N SER A 37 7.21 3.23 6.25
CA SER A 37 8.28 2.22 6.29
C SER A 37 8.35 1.37 5.02
N MET A 38 7.28 1.32 4.23
CA MET A 38 7.18 0.54 3.01
C MET A 38 7.62 1.30 1.75
N ASN A 39 7.87 2.61 1.82
CA ASN A 39 8.14 3.46 0.64
C ASN A 39 9.31 2.98 -0.25
N LYS A 40 10.24 2.18 0.29
CA LYS A 40 11.38 1.62 -0.45
C LYS A 40 11.21 0.14 -0.84
N GLN A 41 10.20 -0.52 -0.29
CA GLN A 41 9.99 -1.97 -0.41
C GLN A 41 8.88 -2.30 -1.41
N ILE A 42 7.96 -1.36 -1.65
CA ILE A 42 6.83 -1.54 -2.56
C ILE A 42 6.79 -0.42 -3.60
N THR A 43 6.24 -0.74 -4.77
CA THR A 43 5.89 0.27 -5.77
C THR A 43 4.47 0.76 -5.51
N MET A 44 4.28 2.07 -5.38
CA MET A 44 2.96 2.69 -5.18
C MET A 44 2.60 3.59 -6.36
N ALA A 45 1.37 3.46 -6.85
CA ALA A 45 0.76 4.42 -7.77
C ALA A 45 -0.44 5.09 -7.07
N VAL A 46 -0.48 6.42 -7.11
CA VAL A 46 -1.59 7.20 -6.54
C VAL A 46 -2.53 7.60 -7.66
N PHE A 47 -3.81 7.31 -7.46
CA PHE A 47 -4.88 7.67 -8.38
C PHE A 47 -5.85 8.64 -7.69
N THR A 48 -6.15 9.76 -8.35
CA THR A 48 -6.96 10.84 -7.79
C THR A 48 -7.52 11.74 -8.88
N GLY A 49 -8.65 12.40 -8.60
CA GLY A 49 -9.22 13.43 -9.46
C GLY A 49 -8.48 14.78 -9.40
N ASN A 50 -7.43 14.91 -8.59
CA ASN A 50 -6.64 16.13 -8.50
C ASN A 50 -5.65 16.23 -9.69
N PRO A 51 -5.79 17.23 -10.60
CA PRO A 51 -4.95 17.33 -11.80
C PRO A 51 -3.46 17.63 -11.50
N ARG A 52 -3.10 17.95 -10.26
CA ARG A 52 -1.73 18.27 -9.84
C ARG A 52 -1.01 17.12 -9.13
N VAL A 53 -1.70 16.05 -8.78
CA VAL A 53 -1.17 14.98 -7.92
C VAL A 53 -1.59 13.63 -8.49
N GLY A 54 -0.67 12.68 -8.55
CA GLY A 54 -1.00 11.31 -8.97
C GLY A 54 -1.48 11.20 -10.42
N ARG A 55 -2.27 10.17 -10.69
CA ARG A 55 -2.86 9.86 -12.00
C ARG A 55 -4.38 9.95 -11.93
N PHE A 56 -5.02 10.31 -13.03
CA PHE A 56 -6.47 10.23 -13.15
C PHE A 56 -6.94 8.75 -13.24
N GLY A 57 -8.15 8.43 -12.75
CA GLY A 57 -8.60 7.08 -12.36
C GLY A 57 -8.68 7.00 -10.82
N LEU A 58 -9.15 5.99 -10.09
CA LEU A 58 -9.47 4.57 -10.28
C LEU A 58 -10.95 4.26 -10.59
N LEU A 59 -11.76 5.30 -10.83
CA LEU A 59 -13.18 5.27 -11.17
C LEU A 59 -13.43 6.23 -12.33
#